data_AF-A0A924LI30-F1
#
_entry.id   AF-A0A924LI30-F1
#
_cell.length_a   1.000
_cell.length_b   1.000
_cell.length_c   1.000
_cell.angle_alpha   90.00
_cell.angle_beta   90.00
_cell.angle_gamma   90.00
#
_symmetry.space_group_name_H-M   'P 1'
#
loop_
_entity.id
_entity.type
_entity.pdbx_description
1 polymer ?
#
loop_
_entity_poly.entity_id
_entity_poly.type
_entity_poly.pdbx_seq_one_letter_code
_entity_poly.pdbx_strand_id
1 'polypeptide(L)'
;MQNTDISNPDYFHKVVDCQWACPAHTPVPEYIRLIADRRYADAYMINWKSNVFPGILGRTCDRPCEPACRRGRVEDEPVAICRLKRVAADYKGDLTGRMPTAPTVTNGKRIACVGAGPASLAVARDLSPVGYEVTVFDSFARGGGMIRSQIPKFRLPESVIDEEVGYIEALGVETRYNSTVS
;
A
#
# COMPACT_ATOMS: atom_id res chain seq x y z
N MET A 1 22.01 -24.39 -19.93
CA MET A 1 21.68 -23.28 -19.00
C MET A 1 22.98 -22.67 -18.53
N GLN A 2 23.12 -21.35 -18.55
CA GLN A 2 24.23 -20.69 -17.87
C GLN A 2 24.01 -20.76 -16.36
N ASN A 3 25.08 -20.94 -15.59
CA ASN A 3 25.02 -20.91 -14.14
C ASN A 3 24.64 -19.52 -13.65
N THR A 4 23.89 -19.46 -12.54
CA THR A 4 23.56 -18.22 -11.85
C THR A 4 24.83 -17.47 -11.46
N ASP A 5 24.97 -16.22 -11.93
CA ASP A 5 26.06 -15.34 -11.52
C ASP A 5 25.78 -14.81 -10.10
N ILE A 6 26.55 -15.33 -9.14
CA ILE A 6 26.45 -14.97 -7.72
C ILE A 6 27.28 -13.74 -7.36
N SER A 7 28.05 -13.18 -8.31
CA SER A 7 28.91 -12.01 -8.04
C SER A 7 28.12 -10.71 -7.93
N ASN A 8 26.92 -10.66 -8.52
CA ASN A 8 26.01 -9.53 -8.43
C ASN A 8 24.82 -9.85 -7.50
N PRO A 9 24.72 -9.23 -6.30
CA PRO A 9 23.60 -9.47 -5.39
C PRO A 9 22.24 -9.08 -5.97
N ASP A 10 22.18 -8.15 -6.94
CA ASP A 10 20.92 -7.77 -7.61
C ASP A 10 20.27 -8.93 -8.37
N TYR A 11 21.08 -9.91 -8.81
CA TYR A 11 20.57 -11.11 -9.48
C TYR A 11 19.59 -11.87 -8.58
N PHE A 12 19.89 -11.97 -7.28
CA PHE A 12 19.01 -12.64 -6.31
C PHE A 12 17.75 -11.83 -6.01
N HIS A 13 17.80 -10.50 -6.16
CA HIS A 13 16.63 -9.64 -6.02
C HIS A 13 15.69 -9.70 -7.23
N LYS A 14 16.20 -10.03 -8.42
CA LYS A 14 15.42 -10.12 -9.68
C LYS A 14 14.73 -11.48 -9.92
N VAL A 15 14.82 -12.43 -9.00
CA VAL A 15 14.28 -13.80 -9.22
C VAL A 15 12.75 -13.84 -9.45
N VAL A 16 12.03 -12.79 -9.03
CA VAL A 16 10.58 -12.64 -9.20
C VAL A 16 10.27 -11.36 -9.98
N ASP A 17 10.21 -11.45 -11.32
CA ASP A 17 10.05 -10.29 -12.21
C ASP A 17 8.90 -9.35 -11.84
N CYS A 18 7.73 -9.90 -11.49
CA CYS A 18 6.57 -9.08 -11.14
C CYS A 18 6.74 -8.32 -9.81
N GLN A 19 7.50 -8.87 -8.86
CA GLN A 19 7.87 -8.19 -7.63
C GLN A 19 8.96 -7.15 -7.88
N TRP A 20 9.95 -7.48 -8.71
CA TRP A 20 11.02 -6.55 -9.10
C TRP A 20 10.49 -5.34 -9.87
N ALA A 21 9.52 -5.54 -10.76
CA ALA A 21 8.89 -4.47 -11.52
C ALA A 21 7.93 -3.60 -10.68
N CYS A 22 7.54 -4.05 -9.48
CA CYS A 22 6.70 -3.26 -8.59
C CYS A 22 7.57 -2.24 -7.84
N PRO A 23 7.28 -0.92 -7.90
CA PRO A 23 8.07 0.08 -7.17
C PRO A 23 8.13 -0.13 -5.66
N ALA A 24 7.11 -0.78 -5.10
CA ALA A 24 7.03 -1.12 -3.68
C ALA A 24 7.61 -2.50 -3.35
N HIS A 25 8.20 -3.21 -4.33
CA HIS A 25 8.73 -4.58 -4.19
C HIS A 25 7.79 -5.55 -3.47
N THR A 26 6.49 -5.39 -3.69
CA THR A 26 5.44 -6.16 -3.01
C THR A 26 5.59 -7.64 -3.33
N PRO A 27 5.44 -8.55 -2.35
CA PRO A 27 5.56 -9.99 -2.57
C PRO A 27 4.35 -10.55 -3.35
N VAL A 28 4.34 -10.31 -4.67
CA VAL A 28 3.23 -10.68 -5.58
C VAL A 28 2.84 -12.15 -5.49
N PRO A 29 3.76 -13.11 -5.58
CA PRO A 29 3.39 -14.53 -5.53
C PRO A 29 2.75 -14.95 -4.20
N GLU A 30 3.20 -14.35 -3.10
CA GLU A 30 2.78 -14.74 -1.74
C GLU A 30 1.31 -14.40 -1.51
N TYR A 31 0.90 -13.13 -1.71
CA TYR A 31 -0.49 -12.77 -1.49
C TYR A 31 -1.43 -13.38 -2.54
N ILE A 32 -0.97 -13.68 -3.76
CA ILE A 32 -1.79 -14.39 -4.76
C ILE A 32 -2.10 -15.81 -4.30
N ARG A 33 -1.13 -16.52 -3.69
CA ARG A 33 -1.36 -17.84 -3.11
C ARG A 33 -2.38 -17.78 -1.97
N LEU A 34 -2.27 -16.77 -1.10
CA LEU A 34 -3.25 -16.55 -0.03
C LEU A 34 -4.66 -16.26 -0.58
N ILE A 35 -4.78 -15.51 -1.68
CA ILE A 35 -6.06 -15.30 -2.36
C ILE A 35 -6.62 -16.62 -2.91
N ALA A 36 -5.79 -17.47 -3.50
CA ALA A 36 -6.21 -18.78 -4.01
C ALA A 36 -6.76 -19.67 -2.88
N ASP A 37 -6.17 -19.57 -1.69
CA ASP A 37 -6.62 -20.26 -0.47
C ASP A 37 -7.80 -19.53 0.24
N ARG A 38 -8.38 -18.49 -0.38
CA ARG A 38 -9.44 -17.63 0.18
C ARG A 38 -9.08 -16.93 1.49
N ARG A 39 -7.78 -16.80 1.79
CA ARG A 39 -7.23 -16.11 2.96
C ARG A 39 -7.06 -14.61 2.65
N TYR A 40 -8.15 -13.94 2.32
CA TYR A 40 -8.14 -12.55 1.83
C TYR A 40 -7.56 -11.55 2.82
N ALA A 41 -7.87 -11.71 4.11
CA ALA A 41 -7.31 -10.87 5.17
C ALA A 41 -5.78 -11.00 5.25
N ASP A 42 -5.24 -12.22 5.14
CA ASP A 42 -3.79 -12.45 5.14
C ASP A 42 -3.14 -11.86 3.89
N ALA A 43 -3.75 -12.08 2.73
CA ALA A 43 -3.29 -11.51 1.47
C ALA A 43 -3.23 -9.98 1.52
N TYR A 44 -4.25 -9.35 2.10
CA TYR A 44 -4.28 -7.92 2.30
C TYR A 44 -3.15 -7.47 3.22
N MET A 45 -2.95 -8.13 4.38
CA MET A 45 -1.89 -7.74 5.32
C MET A 45 -0.49 -7.91 4.73
N ILE A 46 -0.26 -8.95 3.92
CA ILE A 46 1.00 -9.11 3.17
C ILE A 46 1.20 -7.95 2.19
N ASN A 47 0.15 -7.55 1.48
CA ASN A 47 0.21 -6.40 0.58
C ASN A 47 0.45 -5.08 1.35
N TRP A 48 -0.22 -4.91 2.49
CA TRP A 48 -0.15 -3.72 3.35
C TRP A 48 1.25 -3.50 3.92
N LYS A 49 2.03 -4.57 4.16
CA LYS A 49 3.43 -4.44 4.64
C LYS A 49 4.28 -3.58 3.71
N SER A 50 4.16 -3.79 2.40
CA SER A 50 4.96 -3.10 1.38
C SER A 50 4.24 -1.90 0.76
N ASN A 51 2.91 -1.97 0.64
CA ASN A 51 2.10 -0.91 0.04
C ASN A 51 1.28 -0.18 1.09
N VAL A 52 1.28 1.15 1.01
CA VAL A 52 0.53 2.02 1.92
C VAL A 52 -0.99 1.86 1.77
N PHE A 53 -1.47 1.68 0.53
CA PHE A 53 -2.92 1.65 0.23
C PHE A 53 -3.34 0.46 -0.66
N PRO A 54 -3.35 -0.78 -0.16
CA PRO A 54 -3.69 -1.97 -0.96
C PRO A 54 -5.01 -1.88 -1.75
N GLY A 55 -6.09 -1.39 -1.14
CA GLY A 55 -7.41 -1.27 -1.75
C GLY A 55 -7.52 -0.18 -2.80
N ILE A 56 -6.76 0.90 -2.65
CA ILE A 56 -6.61 1.95 -3.66
C ILE A 56 -5.79 1.42 -4.84
N LEU A 57 -4.64 0.80 -4.57
CA LEU A 57 -3.75 0.28 -5.61
C LEU A 57 -4.39 -0.86 -6.41
N GLY A 58 -5.28 -1.65 -5.83
CA GLY A 58 -6.08 -2.64 -6.57
C GLY A 58 -7.04 -2.03 -7.61
N ARG A 59 -7.25 -0.71 -7.58
CA ARG A 59 -8.17 0.02 -8.46
C ARG A 59 -7.46 0.95 -9.42
N THR A 60 -6.35 1.56 -8.99
CA THR A 60 -5.72 2.67 -9.70
C THR A 60 -4.27 2.43 -10.11
N CYS A 61 -3.64 1.33 -9.70
CA CYS A 61 -2.25 1.05 -10.06
C CYS A 61 -2.05 0.93 -11.58
N ASP A 62 -0.94 1.49 -12.08
CA ASP A 62 -0.48 1.41 -13.48
C ASP A 62 0.05 0.02 -13.89
N ARG A 63 0.11 -0.91 -12.94
CA ARG A 63 0.38 -2.34 -13.15
C ARG A 63 1.72 -2.66 -13.81
N PRO A 64 2.85 -2.05 -13.43
CA PRO A 64 4.15 -2.38 -14.02
C PRO A 64 4.55 -3.85 -13.83
N CYS A 65 3.96 -4.52 -12.83
CA CYS A 65 4.15 -5.93 -12.54
C CYS A 65 3.48 -6.90 -13.54
N GLU A 66 2.43 -6.47 -14.27
CA GLU A 66 1.70 -7.36 -15.20
C GLU A 66 2.49 -7.60 -16.50
N PRO A 67 3.05 -6.58 -17.18
CA PRO A 67 3.92 -6.79 -18.35
C PRO A 67 5.18 -7.61 -18.04
N ALA A 68 5.70 -7.50 -16.81
CA ALA A 68 6.87 -8.27 -16.37
C ALA A 68 6.51 -9.71 -15.93
N CYS A 69 5.24 -10.10 -15.92
CA CYS A 69 4.82 -11.38 -15.36
C CYS A 69 5.38 -12.57 -16.16
N ARG A 70 6.13 -13.45 -15.51
CA ARG A 70 6.66 -14.69 -16.12
C ARG A 70 5.60 -15.60 -16.74
N ARG A 71 4.31 -15.45 -16.38
CA ARG A 71 3.21 -16.19 -17.01
C ARG A 71 3.13 -15.91 -18.51
N GLY A 72 3.44 -14.68 -18.94
CA GLY A 72 3.49 -14.31 -20.37
C GLY A 72 4.57 -15.03 -21.18
N ARG A 73 5.43 -15.84 -20.55
CA ARG A 73 6.41 -16.68 -21.24
C ARG A 73 5.81 -18.01 -21.71
N VAL A 74 4.66 -18.41 -21.17
CA VAL A 74 4.01 -19.71 -21.42
C VAL A 74 2.54 -19.59 -21.80
N GLU A 75 1.86 -18.50 -21.43
CA GLU A 75 0.49 -18.17 -21.79
C GLU A 75 0.44 -16.80 -22.49
N ASP A 76 -0.66 -16.53 -23.22
CA ASP A 76 -0.86 -15.24 -23.90
C ASP A 76 -1.09 -14.06 -22.95
N GLU A 77 -1.70 -14.31 -21.78
CA GLU A 77 -2.07 -13.26 -20.83
C GLU A 77 -1.28 -13.34 -19.50
N PRO A 78 -0.81 -12.19 -18.98
CA PRO A 78 -0.22 -12.14 -17.65
C PRO A 78 -1.30 -12.36 -16.57
N VAL A 79 -0.85 -12.62 -15.35
CA VAL A 79 -1.77 -12.62 -14.21
C VAL A 79 -2.34 -11.22 -14.00
N ALA A 80 -3.65 -11.10 -13.80
CA ALA A 80 -4.33 -9.83 -13.48
C ALA A 80 -4.06 -9.40 -12.02
N ILE A 81 -2.79 -9.12 -11.71
CA ILE A 81 -2.26 -8.84 -10.37
C ILE A 81 -3.01 -7.68 -9.71
N CYS A 82 -3.26 -6.58 -10.43
CA CYS A 82 -3.96 -5.42 -9.89
C CYS A 82 -5.40 -5.78 -9.46
N ARG A 83 -6.11 -6.57 -10.27
CA ARG A 83 -7.46 -7.04 -9.93
C ARG A 83 -7.45 -7.99 -8.74
N LEU A 84 -6.44 -8.85 -8.61
CA LEU A 84 -6.29 -9.72 -7.45
C LEU A 84 -6.02 -8.93 -6.15
N LYS A 85 -5.24 -7.84 -6.21
CA LYS A 85 -5.10 -6.92 -5.07
C LYS A 85 -6.46 -6.35 -4.64
N ARG A 86 -7.31 -5.97 -5.59
CA ARG A 86 -8.68 -5.54 -5.31
C ARG A 86 -9.51 -6.66 -4.68
N VAL A 87 -9.42 -7.90 -5.16
CA VAL A 87 -10.12 -9.03 -4.54
C VAL A 87 -9.69 -9.19 -3.07
N ALA A 88 -8.39 -9.15 -2.77
CA ALA A 88 -7.95 -9.18 -1.38
C ALA A 88 -8.55 -8.03 -0.57
N ALA A 89 -8.58 -6.81 -1.12
CA ALA A 89 -9.13 -5.64 -0.43
C ALA A 89 -10.64 -5.70 -0.20
N ASP A 90 -11.41 -6.22 -1.16
CA ASP A 90 -12.87 -6.24 -1.14
C ASP A 90 -13.41 -7.38 -0.25
N TYR A 91 -12.63 -8.46 -0.06
CA TYR A 91 -13.03 -9.63 0.73
C TYR A 91 -12.26 -9.81 2.06
N LYS A 92 -11.43 -8.84 2.47
CA LYS A 92 -10.60 -8.93 3.69
C LYS A 92 -11.38 -9.02 5.00
N GLY A 93 -12.64 -8.59 5.02
CA GLY A 93 -13.41 -8.46 6.25
C GLY A 93 -12.88 -7.32 7.13
N ASP A 94 -13.11 -7.41 8.45
CA ASP A 94 -12.57 -6.44 9.41
C ASP A 94 -11.09 -6.72 9.70
N LEU A 95 -10.27 -5.66 9.65
CA LEU A 95 -8.83 -5.70 9.91
C LEU A 95 -8.40 -4.91 11.15
N THR A 96 -9.33 -4.29 11.88
CA THR A 96 -9.02 -3.46 13.04
C THR A 96 -8.10 -4.17 14.04
N GLY A 97 -8.36 -5.45 14.33
CA GLY A 97 -7.54 -6.28 15.24
C GLY A 97 -6.21 -6.78 14.65
N ARG A 98 -5.92 -6.48 13.38
CA ARG A 98 -4.72 -6.92 12.64
C ARG A 98 -3.80 -5.78 12.25
N MET A 99 -4.30 -4.55 12.27
CA MET A 99 -3.50 -3.37 12.00
C MET A 99 -2.50 -3.15 13.14
N PRO A 100 -1.32 -2.61 12.84
CA PRO A 100 -0.41 -2.21 13.90
C PRO A 100 -1.06 -1.12 14.76
N THR A 101 -0.62 -1.01 16.00
CA THR A 101 -1.02 0.06 16.91
C THR A 101 0.21 0.90 17.23
N ALA A 102 0.04 2.21 17.38
CA ALA A 102 1.10 3.04 17.94
C ALA A 102 1.44 2.57 19.37
N PRO A 103 2.71 2.66 19.78
CA PRO A 103 3.11 2.34 21.13
C PRO A 103 2.51 3.35 22.12
N THR A 104 2.26 2.90 23.34
CA THR A 104 1.73 3.76 24.41
C THR A 104 2.73 4.82 24.88
N VAL A 105 4.03 4.58 24.66
CA VAL A 105 5.12 5.52 24.99
C VAL A 105 5.75 5.98 23.68
N THR A 106 5.76 7.30 23.47
CA THR A 106 6.38 7.90 22.29
C THR A 106 7.89 7.99 22.47
N ASN A 107 8.62 8.11 21.36
CA ASN A 107 10.07 8.32 21.38
C ASN A 107 10.47 9.78 21.63
N GLY A 108 9.49 10.66 21.93
CA GLY A 108 9.67 12.09 22.21
C GLY A 108 9.98 12.95 20.98
N LYS A 109 9.98 12.39 19.76
CA LYS A 109 10.23 13.12 18.52
C LYS A 109 8.92 13.40 17.79
N ARG A 110 8.77 14.65 17.35
CA ARG A 110 7.59 15.13 16.61
C ARG A 110 7.92 15.35 15.14
N ILE A 111 7.04 14.90 14.26
CA ILE A 111 7.13 15.03 12.82
C ILE A 111 5.89 15.78 12.32
N ALA A 112 6.09 16.82 11.53
CA ALA A 112 5.01 17.52 10.83
C ALA A 112 5.06 17.19 9.34
N CYS A 113 3.96 16.69 8.80
CA CYS A 113 3.79 16.45 7.37
C CYS A 113 2.84 17.50 6.78
N VAL A 114 3.26 18.16 5.70
CA VAL A 114 2.44 19.16 5.00
C VAL A 114 1.84 18.52 3.75
N GLY A 115 0.51 18.53 3.66
CA GLY A 115 -0.31 17.78 2.72
C GLY A 115 -0.64 16.38 3.26
N ALA A 116 -1.90 15.96 3.15
CA ALA A 116 -2.43 14.64 3.46
C ALA A 116 -2.58 13.77 2.19
N GLY A 117 -1.63 13.91 1.26
CA GLY A 117 -1.51 13.04 0.09
C GLY A 117 -0.82 11.71 0.39
N PRO A 118 -0.67 10.83 -0.61
CA PRO A 118 -0.06 9.52 -0.43
C PRO A 118 1.33 9.52 0.21
N ALA A 119 2.16 10.53 -0.10
CA ALA A 119 3.52 10.63 0.43
C ALA A 119 3.54 10.84 1.95
N SER A 120 2.84 11.87 2.45
CA SER A 120 2.78 12.16 3.88
C SER A 120 2.07 11.06 4.67
N LEU A 121 1.02 10.47 4.09
CA LEU A 121 0.33 9.35 4.72
C LEU A 121 1.22 8.10 4.79
N ALA A 122 2.11 7.87 3.82
CA ALA A 122 3.14 6.82 3.92
C ALA A 122 4.08 7.07 5.10
N VAL A 123 4.58 8.31 5.24
CA VAL A 123 5.44 8.71 6.36
C VAL A 123 4.74 8.50 7.70
N ALA A 124 3.48 8.93 7.81
CA ALA A 124 2.68 8.76 9.02
C ALA A 124 2.48 7.27 9.36
N ARG A 125 2.12 6.45 8.36
CA ARG A 125 1.95 5.00 8.50
C ARG A 125 3.21 4.30 8.97
N ASP A 126 4.37 4.70 8.50
CA ASP A 126 5.65 4.05 8.83
C ASP A 126 6.19 4.50 10.20
N LEU A 127 6.04 5.79 10.54
CA LEU A 127 6.65 6.36 11.73
C LEU A 127 5.80 6.22 13.00
N SER A 128 4.47 6.23 12.89
CA SER A 128 3.58 6.11 14.05
C SER A 128 3.74 4.79 14.81
N PRO A 129 3.81 3.61 14.16
CA PRO A 129 4.01 2.33 14.85
C PRO A 129 5.36 2.21 15.58
N VAL A 130 6.36 3.01 15.20
CA VAL A 130 7.68 3.04 15.86
C VAL A 130 7.83 4.20 16.86
N GLY A 131 6.72 4.86 17.19
CA GLY A 131 6.59 5.77 18.33
C GLY A 131 6.87 7.24 18.06
N TYR A 132 6.92 7.68 16.80
CA TYR A 132 6.96 9.11 16.49
C TYR A 132 5.57 9.75 16.64
N GLU A 133 5.55 10.97 17.12
CA GLU A 133 4.34 11.80 17.15
C GLU A 133 4.20 12.52 15.81
N VAL A 134 3.31 12.04 14.95
CA VAL A 134 3.12 12.57 13.59
C VAL A 134 1.86 13.43 13.54
N THR A 135 2.03 14.68 13.08
CA THR A 135 0.91 15.58 12.75
C THR A 135 0.88 15.82 11.24
N VAL A 136 -0.26 15.56 10.59
CA VAL A 136 -0.50 15.79 9.17
C VAL A 136 -1.38 17.03 9.00
N PHE A 137 -0.91 18.03 8.26
CA PHE A 137 -1.65 19.24 7.92
C PHE A 137 -2.12 19.15 6.47
N ASP A 138 -3.36 19.54 6.17
CA ASP A 138 -3.82 19.67 4.78
C ASP A 138 -4.86 20.78 4.66
N SER A 139 -4.87 21.49 3.53
CA SER A 139 -5.81 22.58 3.25
C SER A 139 -7.21 22.07 2.89
N PHE A 140 -7.34 20.81 2.43
CA PHE A 140 -8.62 20.15 2.19
C PHE A 140 -9.25 19.63 3.47
N ALA A 141 -10.55 19.32 3.39
CA ALA A 141 -11.35 18.85 4.52
C ALA A 141 -11.11 17.38 4.90
N ARG A 142 -10.43 16.59 4.06
CA ARG A 142 -10.17 15.16 4.27
C ARG A 142 -8.86 14.73 3.66
N GLY A 143 -8.23 13.72 4.25
CA GLY A 143 -7.04 13.07 3.74
C GLY A 143 -7.25 12.35 2.40
N GLY A 144 -6.16 12.20 1.66
CA GLY A 144 -6.06 11.57 0.35
C GLY A 144 -5.37 12.46 -0.69
N GLY A 145 -5.44 13.78 -0.59
CA GLY A 145 -4.85 14.67 -1.60
C GLY A 145 -5.30 14.29 -3.02
N MET A 146 -4.36 14.12 -3.95
CA MET A 146 -4.67 13.84 -5.37
C MET A 146 -5.48 12.55 -5.61
N ILE A 147 -5.31 11.50 -4.80
CA ILE A 147 -6.12 10.28 -4.97
C ILE A 147 -7.61 10.54 -4.69
N ARG A 148 -7.93 11.53 -3.85
CA ARG A 148 -9.30 11.97 -3.58
C ARG A 148 -9.76 13.02 -4.60
N SER A 149 -8.94 14.02 -4.90
CA SER A 149 -9.37 15.18 -5.69
C SER A 149 -9.39 14.93 -7.19
N GLN A 150 -8.52 14.05 -7.72
CA GLN A 150 -8.33 13.90 -9.17
C GLN A 150 -8.86 12.59 -9.76
N ILE A 151 -8.96 11.52 -8.96
CA ILE A 151 -9.37 10.21 -9.50
C ILE A 151 -10.89 10.13 -9.53
N PRO A 152 -11.52 9.83 -10.69
CA PRO A 152 -12.96 9.75 -10.78
C PRO A 152 -13.58 8.70 -9.86
N LYS A 153 -14.72 9.01 -9.24
CA LYS A 153 -15.39 8.15 -8.24
C LYS A 153 -15.74 6.74 -8.75
N PHE A 154 -16.06 6.61 -10.03
CA PHE A 154 -16.35 5.30 -10.65
C PHE A 154 -15.11 4.40 -10.74
N ARG A 155 -13.90 4.98 -10.73
CA ARG A 155 -12.63 4.26 -10.72
C ARG A 155 -12.16 4.00 -9.29
N LEU A 156 -12.27 5.00 -8.42
CA LEU A 156 -11.89 4.92 -7.00
C LEU A 156 -13.01 5.52 -6.13
N PRO A 157 -13.86 4.69 -5.51
CA PRO A 157 -14.91 5.16 -4.62
C PRO A 157 -14.32 5.83 -3.38
N GLU A 158 -14.94 6.93 -2.93
CA GLU A 158 -14.49 7.66 -1.74
C GLU A 158 -14.50 6.80 -0.47
N SER A 159 -15.42 5.84 -0.36
CA SER A 159 -15.47 4.91 0.78
C SER A 159 -14.19 4.07 0.91
N VAL A 160 -13.54 3.73 -0.20
CA VAL A 160 -12.27 3.00 -0.20
C VAL A 160 -11.13 3.92 0.26
N ILE A 161 -11.18 5.20 -0.12
CA ILE A 161 -10.21 6.19 0.34
C ILE A 161 -10.38 6.43 1.84
N ASP A 162 -11.62 6.63 2.29
CA ASP A 162 -11.95 6.86 3.69
C ASP A 162 -11.50 5.66 4.57
N GLU A 163 -11.71 4.42 4.11
CA GLU A 163 -11.25 3.22 4.82
C GLU A 163 -9.71 3.17 4.92
N GLU A 164 -9.03 3.35 3.80
CA GLU A 164 -7.57 3.20 3.71
C GLU A 164 -6.81 4.32 4.42
N VAL A 165 -7.32 5.56 4.36
CA VAL A 165 -6.81 6.69 5.15
C VAL A 165 -7.15 6.49 6.63
N GLY A 166 -8.35 6.00 6.94
CA GLY A 166 -8.80 5.73 8.31
C GLY A 166 -7.90 4.72 9.04
N TYR A 167 -7.36 3.71 8.34
CA TYR A 167 -6.38 2.81 8.94
C TYR A 167 -5.10 3.52 9.39
N ILE A 168 -4.68 4.57 8.70
CA ILE A 168 -3.48 5.35 9.04
C ILE A 168 -3.80 6.33 10.17
N GLU A 169 -4.94 7.01 10.11
CA GLU A 169 -5.42 7.88 11.19
C GLU A 169 -5.57 7.12 12.51
N ALA A 170 -6.05 5.87 12.45
CA ALA A 170 -6.17 4.98 13.60
C ALA A 170 -4.83 4.59 14.25
N LEU A 171 -3.68 4.87 13.61
CA LEU A 171 -2.35 4.71 14.19
C LEU A 171 -1.99 5.83 15.17
N GLY A 172 -2.94 6.69 15.55
CA GLY A 172 -2.69 7.82 16.45
C GLY A 172 -2.02 9.01 15.76
N VAL A 173 -2.19 9.12 14.43
CA VAL A 173 -1.74 10.28 13.65
C VAL A 173 -2.67 11.46 13.96
N GLU A 174 -2.10 12.61 14.35
CA GLU A 174 -2.89 13.83 14.51
C GLU A 174 -3.15 14.45 13.14
N THR A 175 -4.41 14.62 12.76
CA THR A 175 -4.78 15.25 11.48
C THR A 175 -5.35 16.64 11.68
N ARG A 176 -4.78 17.63 11.00
CA ARG A 176 -5.25 19.02 10.95
C ARG A 176 -5.67 19.37 9.53
N TYR A 177 -6.89 18.99 9.21
CA TYR A 177 -7.54 19.34 7.95
C TYR A 177 -8.04 20.79 7.95
N ASN A 178 -8.33 21.34 6.77
CA ASN A 178 -8.65 22.76 6.58
C ASN A 178 -7.57 23.71 7.14
N SER A 179 -6.31 23.27 7.17
CA SER A 179 -5.18 24.02 7.70
C SER A 179 -4.14 24.25 6.61
N THR A 180 -4.15 25.46 6.04
CA THR A 180 -3.10 25.89 5.10
C THR A 180 -1.84 26.26 5.86
N VAL A 181 -0.71 25.68 5.46
CA VAL A 181 0.62 26.06 5.95
C VAL A 181 1.22 27.02 4.93
N SER A 182 1.42 28.27 5.32
CA SER A 182 1.91 29.37 4.48
C SER A 182 3.07 30.09 5.13
#